data_AF-A0A194PFV3-F1
#
_entry.id   AF-A0A194PFV3-F1
#
_cell.length_a   1.000
_cell.length_b   1.000
_cell.length_c   1.000
_cell.angle_alpha   90.00
_cell.angle_beta   90.00
_cell.angle_gamma   90.00
#
_symmetry.space_group_name_H-M   'P 1'
#
loop_
_entity.id
_entity.type
_entity.pdbx_description
1 polymer ?
#
loop_
_entity_poly.entity_id
_entity_poly.type
_entity_poly.pdbx_seq_one_letter_code
_entity_poly.pdbx_strand_id
1 'polypeptide(L)'
;MVAGFITFSGFSVLLYRICRCFRRIYVKLLHAIFHALAFPCIVIGFLAVLDYHNKKGINNFYSLHSWIGLVAMGLFGLQYAVGFFSFLLLLICNKGTAGFRASLVPVHAAFGVLTFVLGVAACLTGLTEKAIFTLGAERYSGLPDEGVIINAIGVASIAILAVVMYILSRDKSDTYASMSQEAIVINAIGMSVVAVAVLVLYTVRGTGGYRLRPAAQHPS
;
A
#
# COMPACT_ATOMS: atom_id res chain seq x y z
N MET A 1 -5.50 5.24 -4.24
CA MET A 1 -4.48 4.19 -4.42
C MET A 1 -3.70 3.87 -3.15
N VAL A 2 -2.84 4.77 -2.62
CA VAL A 2 -2.01 4.49 -1.42
C VAL A 2 -2.84 3.98 -0.23
N ALA A 3 -3.92 4.69 0.14
CA ALA A 3 -4.79 4.26 1.24
C ALA A 3 -5.39 2.85 1.04
N GLY A 4 -5.73 2.49 -0.19
CA GLY A 4 -6.30 1.17 -0.50
C GLY A 4 -5.25 0.07 -0.57
N PHE A 5 -4.31 0.18 -1.52
CA PHE A 5 -3.30 -0.87 -1.79
C PHE A 5 -2.25 -1.00 -0.69
N ILE A 6 -1.83 0.10 -0.08
CA ILE A 6 -0.72 0.07 0.89
C ILE A 6 -1.27 0.00 2.31
N THR A 7 -2.14 0.94 2.70
CA THR A 7 -2.58 1.05 4.10
C THR A 7 -3.60 -0.03 4.48
N PHE A 8 -4.81 0.03 3.93
CA PHE A 8 -5.88 -0.91 4.32
C PHE A 8 -5.55 -2.36 3.92
N SER A 9 -5.07 -2.57 2.69
CA SER A 9 -4.67 -3.91 2.24
C SER A 9 -3.45 -4.44 2.98
N GLY A 10 -2.42 -3.62 3.22
CA GLY A 10 -1.23 -4.05 3.96
C GLY A 10 -1.56 -4.47 5.40
N PHE A 11 -2.39 -3.69 6.10
CA PHE A 11 -2.88 -4.07 7.42
C PHE A 11 -3.71 -5.36 7.38
N SER A 12 -4.63 -5.48 6.41
CA SER A 12 -5.50 -6.63 6.26
C SER A 12 -4.73 -7.95 6.09
N VAL A 13 -3.67 -7.95 5.28
CA VAL A 13 -2.85 -9.14 5.01
C VAL A 13 -2.13 -9.64 6.27
N LEU A 14 -1.84 -8.75 7.23
CA LEU A 14 -1.17 -9.10 8.49
C LEU A 14 -2.12 -9.56 9.60
N LEU A 15 -3.44 -9.43 9.45
CA LEU A 15 -4.39 -9.71 10.53
C LEU A 15 -4.29 -11.14 11.08
N TYR A 16 -4.05 -12.14 10.24
CA TYR A 16 -3.85 -13.52 10.71
C TYR A 16 -2.56 -13.76 11.50
N ARG A 17 -1.59 -12.84 11.39
CA ARG A 17 -0.32 -12.87 12.11
C ARG A 17 -0.38 -12.06 13.41
N ILE A 18 -1.12 -10.94 13.41
CA ILE A 18 -1.24 -10.04 14.57
C ILE A 18 -2.37 -10.49 15.51
N CYS A 19 -3.53 -10.86 14.98
CA CYS A 19 -4.74 -11.18 15.75
C CYS A 19 -4.81 -12.66 16.17
N ARG A 20 -3.71 -13.24 16.66
CA ARG A 20 -3.60 -14.69 16.96
C ARG A 20 -4.49 -15.16 18.10
N CYS A 21 -4.77 -14.29 19.07
CA CYS A 21 -5.61 -14.59 20.24
C CYS A 21 -7.12 -14.53 19.94
N PHE A 22 -7.52 -14.02 18.76
CA PHE A 22 -8.92 -13.91 18.39
C PHE A 22 -9.45 -15.22 17.79
N ARG A 23 -10.76 -15.46 17.93
CA ARG A 23 -11.41 -16.56 17.20
C ARG A 23 -11.21 -16.36 15.70
N ARG A 24 -10.87 -17.44 15.00
CA ARG A 24 -10.54 -17.41 13.56
C ARG A 24 -11.62 -16.77 12.68
N ILE A 25 -12.89 -16.86 13.08
CA ILE A 25 -14.00 -16.20 12.37
C ILE A 25 -13.95 -14.67 12.46
N TYR A 26 -13.54 -14.09 13.60
CA TYR A 26 -13.40 -12.64 13.74
C TYR A 26 -12.25 -12.11 12.88
N VAL A 27 -11.12 -12.83 12.86
CA VAL A 27 -9.98 -12.47 11.99
C VAL A 27 -10.37 -12.53 10.51
N LYS A 28 -11.14 -13.56 10.11
CA LYS A 28 -11.73 -13.65 8.76
C LYS A 28 -12.59 -12.45 8.39
N LEU A 29 -13.51 -12.07 9.27
CA LEU A 29 -14.41 -10.95 9.04
C LEU A 29 -13.64 -9.62 8.97
N LEU A 30 -12.68 -9.43 9.88
CA LEU A 30 -11.85 -8.23 9.89
C LEU A 30 -11.03 -8.10 8.60
N HIS A 31 -10.40 -9.20 8.15
CA HIS A 31 -9.68 -9.27 6.88
C HIS A 31 -10.59 -8.92 5.69
N ALA A 32 -11.80 -9.47 5.63
CA ALA A 32 -12.76 -9.12 4.60
C ALA A 32 -13.16 -7.64 4.67
N ILE A 33 -13.46 -7.10 5.85
CA ILE A 33 -13.86 -5.69 6.03
C ILE A 33 -12.76 -4.74 5.58
N PHE A 34 -11.50 -4.96 5.97
CA PHE A 34 -10.41 -4.07 5.56
C PHE A 34 -10.14 -4.13 4.06
N HIS A 35 -10.24 -5.29 3.42
CA HIS A 35 -10.20 -5.35 1.94
C HIS A 35 -11.42 -4.70 1.29
N ALA A 36 -12.61 -4.80 1.91
CA ALA A 36 -13.81 -4.12 1.45
C ALA A 36 -13.69 -2.59 1.53
N LEU A 37 -12.99 -2.06 2.54
CA LEU A 37 -12.67 -0.63 2.65
C LEU A 37 -11.58 -0.20 1.65
N ALA A 38 -10.61 -1.07 1.38
CA ALA A 38 -9.55 -0.80 0.42
C ALA A 38 -10.08 -0.69 -1.02
N PHE A 39 -11.05 -1.54 -1.39
CA PHE A 39 -11.58 -1.64 -2.75
C PHE A 39 -12.13 -0.30 -3.31
N PRO A 40 -13.04 0.43 -2.64
CA PRO A 40 -13.51 1.72 -3.14
C PRO A 40 -12.39 2.77 -3.22
N CYS A 41 -11.42 2.77 -2.30
CA CYS A 41 -10.26 3.67 -2.39
C CYS A 41 -9.40 3.44 -3.64
N ILE A 42 -9.37 2.20 -4.14
CA ILE A 42 -8.68 1.83 -5.39
C ILE A 42 -9.53 2.27 -6.58
N VAL A 43 -10.80 1.86 -6.62
CA VAL A 43 -11.72 2.16 -7.73
C VAL A 43 -11.90 3.66 -7.93
N ILE A 44 -12.14 4.42 -6.86
CA ILE A 44 -12.28 5.89 -6.95
C ILE A 44 -10.99 6.52 -7.50
N GLY A 45 -9.82 6.08 -7.03
CA GLY A 45 -8.55 6.58 -7.55
C GLY A 45 -8.36 6.29 -9.05
N PHE A 46 -8.81 5.13 -9.51
CA PHE A 46 -8.71 4.74 -10.92
C PHE A 46 -9.65 5.56 -11.79
N LEU A 47 -10.92 5.66 -11.37
CA LEU A 47 -11.93 6.45 -12.08
C LEU A 47 -11.56 7.93 -12.13
N ALA A 48 -10.95 8.48 -11.07
CA ALA A 48 -10.48 9.85 -11.04
C ALA A 48 -9.40 10.13 -12.12
N VAL A 49 -8.48 9.19 -12.34
CA VAL A 49 -7.45 9.33 -13.38
C VAL A 49 -8.06 9.21 -14.79
N LEU A 50 -8.97 8.26 -15.01
CA LEU A 50 -9.66 8.12 -16.29
C LEU A 50 -10.47 9.39 -16.64
N ASP A 51 -11.23 9.91 -15.69
CA ASP A 51 -11.99 11.15 -15.86
C ASP A 51 -11.06 12.33 -16.15
N TYR A 52 -9.95 12.46 -15.43
CA TYR A 52 -8.94 13.49 -15.68
C TYR A 52 -8.34 13.40 -17.09
N HIS A 53 -7.93 12.21 -17.53
CA HIS A 53 -7.37 12.00 -18.87
C HIS A 53 -8.38 12.33 -19.97
N ASN A 54 -9.61 11.84 -19.84
CA ASN A 54 -10.68 12.09 -20.82
C ASN A 54 -10.97 13.60 -20.96
N LYS A 55 -11.02 14.34 -19.83
CA LYS A 55 -11.21 15.80 -19.83
C LYS A 55 -10.04 16.58 -20.40
N LYS A 56 -8.82 16.03 -20.33
CA LYS A 56 -7.60 16.67 -20.82
C LYS A 56 -7.15 16.17 -22.20
N GLY A 57 -7.88 15.24 -22.81
CA GLY A 57 -7.49 14.63 -24.10
C GLY A 57 -6.19 13.82 -24.01
N ILE A 58 -5.87 13.27 -22.84
CA ILE A 58 -4.70 12.43 -22.62
C ILE A 58 -5.07 10.99 -22.95
N ASN A 59 -4.22 10.28 -23.69
CA ASN A 59 -4.44 8.87 -23.99
C ASN A 59 -4.44 8.04 -22.70
N ASN A 60 -5.38 7.10 -22.58
CA ASN A 60 -5.40 6.16 -21.46
C ASN A 60 -4.51 4.95 -21.72
N PHE A 61 -4.06 4.30 -20.66
CA PHE A 61 -3.38 2.98 -20.67
C PHE A 61 -2.11 2.87 -21.53
N TYR A 62 -1.37 3.96 -21.77
CA TYR A 62 -0.12 3.89 -22.55
C TYR A 62 1.13 3.62 -21.71
N SER A 63 1.09 3.88 -20.40
CA SER A 63 2.27 3.76 -19.53
C SER A 63 2.35 2.40 -18.84
N LEU A 64 3.57 1.95 -18.52
CA LEU A 64 3.76 0.71 -17.75
C LEU A 64 3.05 0.77 -16.39
N HIS A 65 3.07 1.93 -15.73
CA HIS A 65 2.32 2.18 -14.50
C HIS A 65 0.84 1.80 -14.65
N SER A 66 0.19 2.26 -15.73
CA SER A 66 -1.22 2.01 -15.97
C SER A 66 -1.55 0.53 -16.21
N TRP A 67 -0.64 -0.24 -16.83
CA TRP A 67 -0.80 -1.68 -17.04
C TRP A 67 -0.66 -2.44 -15.72
N ILE A 68 0.38 -2.12 -14.92
CA ILE A 68 0.55 -2.72 -13.59
C ILE A 68 -0.66 -2.39 -12.70
N GLY A 69 -1.12 -1.14 -12.72
CA GLY A 69 -2.29 -0.70 -11.95
C GLY A 69 -3.58 -1.43 -12.34
N LEU A 70 -3.82 -1.63 -13.64
CA LEU A 70 -4.99 -2.37 -14.14
C LEU A 70 -4.96 -3.84 -13.69
N VAL A 71 -3.81 -4.51 -13.84
CA VAL A 71 -3.63 -5.90 -13.39
C VAL A 71 -3.80 -6.00 -11.88
N ALA A 72 -3.19 -5.10 -11.10
CA ALA A 72 -3.32 -5.07 -9.64
C ALA A 72 -4.77 -4.89 -9.19
N MET A 73 -5.51 -3.97 -9.81
CA MET A 73 -6.92 -3.72 -9.49
C MET A 73 -7.81 -4.92 -9.86
N GLY A 74 -7.59 -5.51 -11.04
CA GLY A 74 -8.32 -6.69 -11.49
C GLY A 74 -8.09 -7.90 -10.58
N LEU A 75 -6.82 -8.18 -10.24
CA LEU A 75 -6.47 -9.25 -9.31
C LEU A 75 -7.03 -9.00 -7.90
N PHE A 76 -7.02 -7.75 -7.43
CA PHE A 76 -7.61 -7.40 -6.13
C PHE A 76 -9.11 -7.69 -6.09
N GLY A 77 -9.86 -7.25 -7.11
CA GLY A 77 -11.29 -7.51 -7.22
C GLY A 77 -11.60 -9.00 -7.30
N LEU A 78 -10.85 -9.74 -8.12
CA LEU A 78 -11.00 -11.19 -8.23
C LEU A 78 -10.68 -11.91 -6.91
N GLN A 79 -9.61 -11.52 -6.23
CA GLN A 79 -9.24 -12.12 -4.94
C GLN A 79 -10.25 -11.82 -3.85
N TYR A 80 -10.80 -10.61 -3.82
CA TYR A 80 -11.86 -10.27 -2.88
C TYR A 80 -13.12 -11.12 -3.13
N ALA A 81 -13.55 -11.25 -4.39
CA ALA A 81 -14.70 -12.07 -4.75
C ALA A 81 -14.46 -13.55 -4.39
N VAL A 82 -13.37 -14.15 -4.88
CA VAL A 82 -13.02 -15.56 -4.60
C VAL A 82 -12.90 -15.80 -3.10
N GLY A 83 -12.23 -14.92 -2.37
CA GLY A 83 -12.07 -15.03 -0.91
C GLY A 83 -13.39 -14.94 -0.16
N PHE A 84 -14.27 -14.00 -0.55
CA PHE A 84 -15.60 -13.84 0.05
C PHE A 84 -16.47 -15.09 -0.18
N PHE A 85 -16.57 -15.57 -1.42
CA PHE A 85 -17.37 -16.75 -1.74
C PHE A 85 -16.80 -18.01 -1.06
N SER A 86 -15.49 -18.27 -1.20
CA SER A 86 -14.90 -19.52 -0.72
C SER A 86 -14.72 -19.58 0.80
N PHE A 87 -14.32 -18.48 1.45
CA PHE A 87 -13.91 -18.50 2.87
C PHE A 87 -14.91 -17.87 3.84
N LEU A 88 -15.97 -17.20 3.35
CA LEU A 88 -17.10 -16.73 4.14
C LEU A 88 -18.41 -17.44 3.74
N LEU A 89 -18.87 -17.30 2.48
CA LEU A 89 -20.18 -17.83 2.07
C LEU A 89 -20.25 -19.36 2.21
N LEU A 90 -19.27 -20.08 1.64
CA LEU A 90 -19.25 -21.54 1.67
C LEU A 90 -19.04 -22.14 3.07
N LEU A 91 -18.77 -21.34 4.12
CA LEU A 91 -18.73 -21.83 5.50
C LEU A 91 -20.10 -22.33 5.97
N ILE A 92 -21.19 -21.83 5.38
CA ILE A 92 -22.56 -22.24 5.70
C ILE A 92 -22.80 -23.71 5.30
N CYS A 93 -22.22 -24.17 4.19
CA CYS A 93 -22.42 -25.53 3.63
C CYS A 93 -21.40 -26.57 4.15
N ASN A 94 -21.02 -26.46 5.42
CA ASN A 94 -19.68 -26.77 5.97
C ASN A 94 -19.03 -28.14 5.63
N LYS A 95 -19.80 -29.21 5.36
CA LYS A 95 -19.27 -30.56 5.10
C LYS A 95 -18.88 -30.83 3.64
N GLY A 96 -19.61 -30.28 2.66
CA GLY A 96 -19.38 -30.59 1.24
C GLY A 96 -18.22 -29.84 0.59
N THR A 97 -17.85 -28.68 1.14
CA THR A 97 -16.89 -27.76 0.50
C THR A 97 -15.54 -27.68 1.23
N ALA A 98 -15.34 -28.45 2.30
CA ALA A 98 -14.14 -28.36 3.13
C ALA A 98 -12.85 -28.66 2.35
N GLY A 99 -12.83 -29.70 1.52
CA GLY A 99 -11.66 -30.05 0.69
C GLY A 99 -11.33 -28.97 -0.34
N PHE A 100 -12.33 -28.45 -1.04
CA PHE A 100 -12.17 -27.36 -2.00
C PHE A 100 -11.63 -26.07 -1.36
N ARG A 101 -12.16 -25.69 -0.18
CA ARG A 101 -11.64 -24.53 0.55
C ARG A 101 -10.19 -24.76 0.98
N ALA A 102 -9.85 -25.95 1.44
CA ALA A 102 -8.48 -26.27 1.86
C ALA A 102 -7.48 -26.16 0.69
N SER A 103 -7.83 -26.64 -0.49
CA SER A 103 -6.97 -26.52 -1.68
C SER A 103 -6.85 -25.09 -2.22
N LEU A 104 -7.85 -24.23 -2.00
CA LEU A 104 -7.80 -22.82 -2.39
C LEU A 104 -6.94 -21.93 -1.50
N VAL A 105 -6.70 -22.28 -0.23
CA VAL A 105 -5.90 -21.46 0.70
C VAL A 105 -4.53 -21.07 0.13
N PRO A 106 -3.67 -22.00 -0.34
CA PRO A 106 -2.36 -21.64 -0.85
C PRO A 106 -2.44 -20.73 -2.09
N VAL A 107 -3.43 -20.95 -2.97
CA VAL A 107 -3.64 -20.12 -4.16
C VAL A 107 -4.07 -18.71 -3.76
N HIS A 108 -5.05 -18.57 -2.87
CA HIS A 108 -5.51 -17.28 -2.36
C HIS A 108 -4.38 -16.50 -1.66
N ALA A 109 -3.57 -17.19 -0.84
CA ALA A 109 -2.44 -16.57 -0.16
C ALA A 109 -1.36 -16.08 -1.16
N ALA A 110 -0.97 -16.91 -2.13
CA ALA A 110 0.05 -16.55 -3.13
C ALA A 110 -0.39 -15.37 -4.00
N PHE A 111 -1.61 -15.41 -4.54
CA PHE A 111 -2.13 -14.32 -5.35
C PHE A 111 -2.46 -13.07 -4.51
N GLY A 112 -2.80 -13.22 -3.23
CA GLY A 112 -2.95 -12.09 -2.31
C GLY A 112 -1.63 -11.33 -2.11
N VAL A 113 -0.52 -12.05 -1.91
CA VAL A 113 0.83 -11.47 -1.83
C VAL A 113 1.21 -10.81 -3.15
N LEU A 114 1.02 -11.51 -4.28
CA LEU A 114 1.28 -10.95 -5.62
C LEU A 114 0.51 -9.64 -5.84
N THR A 115 -0.77 -9.61 -5.49
CA THR A 115 -1.62 -8.42 -5.63
C THR A 115 -1.09 -7.26 -4.79
N PHE A 116 -0.66 -7.54 -3.56
CA PHE A 116 -0.08 -6.51 -2.69
C PHE A 116 1.22 -5.93 -3.27
N VAL A 117 2.13 -6.80 -3.73
CA VAL A 117 3.38 -6.38 -4.39
C VAL A 117 3.10 -5.52 -5.64
N LEU A 118 2.18 -5.96 -6.50
CA LEU A 118 1.78 -5.20 -7.69
C LEU A 118 1.14 -3.85 -7.33
N GLY A 119 0.33 -3.79 -6.27
CA GLY A 119 -0.25 -2.55 -5.76
C GLY A 119 0.80 -1.55 -5.27
N VAL A 120 1.84 -2.02 -4.57
CA VAL A 120 2.99 -1.19 -4.18
C VAL A 120 3.76 -0.73 -5.42
N ALA A 121 4.06 -1.63 -6.36
CA ALA A 121 4.74 -1.29 -7.61
C ALA A 121 3.97 -0.25 -8.44
N ALA A 122 2.65 -0.37 -8.52
CA ALA A 122 1.78 0.62 -9.14
C ALA A 122 1.89 1.98 -8.44
N CYS A 123 1.86 2.01 -7.10
CA CYS A 123 2.01 3.27 -6.36
C CYS A 123 3.38 3.92 -6.60
N LEU A 124 4.47 3.16 -6.60
CA LEU A 124 5.82 3.69 -6.81
C LEU A 124 6.01 4.24 -8.22
N THR A 125 5.61 3.47 -9.24
CA THR A 125 5.68 3.92 -10.64
C THR A 125 4.81 5.15 -10.89
N GLY A 126 3.62 5.22 -10.28
CA GLY A 126 2.73 6.37 -10.39
C GLY A 126 3.24 7.62 -9.69
N LEU A 127 3.86 7.47 -8.51
CA LEU A 127 4.54 8.58 -7.82
C LEU A 127 5.69 9.14 -8.67
N THR A 128 6.50 8.26 -9.27
CA THR A 128 7.60 8.65 -10.15
C THR A 128 7.10 9.37 -11.41
N GLU A 129 6.12 8.81 -12.11
CA GLU A 129 5.50 9.47 -13.28
C GLU A 129 4.94 10.84 -12.88
N LYS A 130 4.23 10.92 -11.76
CA LYS A 130 3.61 12.17 -11.33
C LYS A 130 4.65 13.22 -10.93
N ALA A 131 5.74 12.83 -10.28
CA ALA A 131 6.86 13.73 -9.95
C ALA A 131 7.47 14.33 -11.21
N ILE A 132 7.83 13.48 -12.17
CA ILE A 132 8.47 13.91 -13.43
C ILE A 132 7.54 14.80 -14.24
N PHE A 133 6.26 14.43 -14.40
CA PHE A 133 5.32 15.18 -15.23
C PHE A 133 4.85 16.49 -14.60
N THR A 134 4.86 16.59 -13.27
CA THR A 134 4.35 17.79 -12.58
C THR A 134 5.47 18.77 -12.23
N LEU A 135 6.61 18.27 -11.75
CA LEU A 135 7.74 19.13 -11.36
C LEU A 135 8.68 19.40 -12.55
N GLY A 136 8.74 18.48 -13.52
CA GLY A 136 9.74 18.49 -14.58
C GLY A 136 11.06 17.86 -14.12
N ALA A 137 11.77 17.21 -15.04
CA ALA A 137 12.99 16.44 -14.72
C ALA A 137 14.10 17.30 -14.09
N GLU A 138 14.30 18.53 -14.59
CA GLU A 138 15.31 19.45 -14.09
C GLU A 138 15.00 19.94 -12.68
N ARG A 139 13.76 20.37 -12.41
CA ARG A 139 13.39 20.82 -11.07
C ARG A 139 13.42 19.64 -10.10
N TYR A 140 12.94 18.47 -10.50
CA TYR A 140 12.90 17.30 -9.64
C TYR A 140 14.30 16.81 -9.23
N SER A 141 15.30 16.90 -10.12
CA SER A 141 16.69 16.55 -9.79
C SER A 141 17.32 17.50 -8.76
N GLY A 142 16.81 18.74 -8.67
CA GLY A 142 17.16 19.70 -7.61
C GLY A 142 16.56 19.38 -6.24
N LEU A 143 15.80 18.29 -6.08
CA LEU A 143 15.20 17.84 -4.81
C LEU A 143 14.39 18.93 -4.07
N PRO A 144 13.39 19.56 -4.72
CA PRO A 144 12.51 20.52 -4.07
C PRO A 144 11.68 19.83 -2.98
N ASP A 145 11.13 20.60 -2.06
CA ASP A 145 10.34 20.09 -0.93
C ASP A 145 9.24 19.10 -1.37
N GLU A 146 8.53 19.39 -2.47
CA GLU A 146 7.51 18.49 -3.00
C GLU A 146 8.11 17.16 -3.49
N GLY A 147 9.29 17.21 -4.11
CA GLY A 147 10.03 16.02 -4.55
C GLY A 147 10.51 15.16 -3.38
N VAL A 148 10.97 15.80 -2.30
CA VAL A 148 11.34 15.12 -1.04
C VAL A 148 10.13 14.38 -0.46
N ILE A 149 8.97 15.02 -0.41
CA ILE A 149 7.74 14.41 0.13
C ILE A 149 7.32 13.21 -0.73
N ILE A 150 7.32 13.34 -2.06
CA ILE A 150 6.97 12.23 -2.97
C ILE A 150 7.91 11.03 -2.75
N ASN A 151 9.22 11.28 -2.67
CA ASN A 151 10.21 10.24 -2.40
C ASN A 151 10.03 9.61 -1.03
N ALA A 152 9.74 10.40 0.00
CA ALA A 152 9.49 9.90 1.35
C ALA A 152 8.28 8.94 1.38
N ILE A 153 7.19 9.28 0.68
CA ILE A 153 6.02 8.39 0.54
C ILE A 153 6.41 7.10 -0.19
N GLY A 154 7.22 7.20 -1.25
CA GLY A 154 7.73 6.03 -1.98
C GLY A 154 8.58 5.09 -1.10
N VAL A 155 9.55 5.65 -0.38
CA VAL A 155 10.41 4.89 0.55
C VAL A 155 9.59 4.26 1.68
N ALA A 156 8.63 5.00 2.25
CA ALA A 156 7.73 4.46 3.26
C ALA A 156 6.89 3.28 2.72
N SER A 157 6.45 3.36 1.47
CA SER A 157 5.71 2.28 0.80
C SER A 157 6.56 1.01 0.65
N ILE A 158 7.84 1.16 0.30
CA ILE A 158 8.81 0.05 0.25
C ILE A 158 9.07 -0.53 1.65
N ALA A 159 9.23 0.32 2.66
CA ALA A 159 9.43 -0.15 4.04
C ALA A 159 8.24 -0.97 4.53
N ILE A 160 7.01 -0.51 4.27
CA ILE A 160 5.78 -1.27 4.58
C ILE A 160 5.78 -2.61 3.83
N LEU A 161 6.12 -2.63 2.54
CA LEU A 161 6.22 -3.87 1.78
C LEU A 161 7.22 -4.84 2.41
N ALA A 162 8.43 -4.37 2.72
CA ALA A 162 9.48 -5.20 3.31
C ALA A 162 9.04 -5.82 4.65
N VAL A 163 8.42 -5.01 5.52
CA VAL A 163 7.91 -5.49 6.81
C VAL A 163 6.79 -6.51 6.63
N VAL A 164 5.83 -6.24 5.73
CA VAL A 164 4.74 -7.19 5.45
C VAL A 164 5.31 -8.52 4.95
N MET A 165 6.23 -8.48 3.98
CA MET A 165 6.85 -9.69 3.43
C MET A 165 7.64 -10.46 4.48
N TYR A 166 8.38 -9.76 5.35
CA TYR A 166 9.12 -10.38 6.45
C TYR A 166 8.18 -11.10 7.43
N ILE A 167 7.08 -10.47 7.84
CA ILE A 167 6.13 -11.10 8.77
C ILE A 167 5.43 -12.30 8.12
N LEU A 168 5.10 -12.21 6.83
CA LEU A 168 4.43 -13.29 6.12
C LEU A 168 5.32 -14.52 5.89
N SER A 169 6.64 -14.33 5.73
CA SER A 169 7.59 -15.43 5.53
C SER A 169 7.95 -16.19 6.81
N ARG A 170 7.60 -15.65 7.99
CA ARG A 170 7.83 -16.35 9.27
C ARG A 170 6.90 -17.54 9.44
N ASP A 171 7.50 -18.68 9.78
CA ASP A 171 6.77 -19.91 10.01
C ASP A 171 6.11 -19.94 11.39
N LYS A 172 5.05 -20.74 11.54
CA LYS A 172 4.27 -20.82 12.79
C LYS A 172 5.08 -21.29 14.00
N SER A 173 6.12 -22.11 13.77
CA SER A 173 6.93 -22.73 14.83
C SER A 173 7.91 -21.76 15.48
N ASP A 174 8.57 -20.92 14.68
CA ASP A 174 9.60 -19.97 15.15
C ASP A 174 9.05 -18.79 15.98
N THR A 175 7.71 -18.66 15.99
CA THR A 175 7.02 -17.50 16.58
C THR A 175 6.75 -17.67 18.08
N TYR A 176 6.69 -18.91 18.59
CA TYR A 176 6.50 -19.15 20.04
C TYR A 176 7.73 -18.77 20.88
N ALA A 177 8.93 -18.79 20.27
CA ALA A 177 10.17 -18.39 20.94
C ALA A 177 10.37 -16.87 21.01
N SER A 178 9.60 -16.06 20.26
CA SER A 178 9.90 -14.64 20.01
C SER A 178 8.80 -13.67 20.42
N MET A 179 7.89 -14.07 21.32
CA MET A 179 6.69 -13.30 21.71
C MET A 179 6.99 -11.87 22.23
N SER A 180 8.21 -11.57 22.70
CA SER A 180 8.67 -10.22 23.04
C SER A 180 9.10 -9.38 21.82
N GLN A 181 9.58 -9.99 20.74
CA GLN A 181 10.00 -9.34 19.50
C GLN A 181 8.82 -8.88 18.64
N GLU A 182 7.66 -9.52 18.72
CA GLU A 182 6.49 -9.04 17.96
C GLU A 182 5.92 -7.72 18.50
N ALA A 183 5.96 -7.49 19.81
CA ALA A 183 5.67 -6.18 20.38
C ALA A 183 6.68 -5.13 19.88
N ILE A 184 7.95 -5.51 19.69
CA ILE A 184 8.99 -4.67 19.07
C ILE A 184 8.67 -4.40 17.60
N VAL A 185 8.17 -5.36 16.82
CA VAL A 185 7.80 -5.16 15.41
C VAL A 185 6.54 -4.32 15.26
N ILE A 186 5.52 -4.53 16.08
CA ILE A 186 4.30 -3.70 16.09
C ILE A 186 4.63 -2.29 16.55
N ASN A 187 5.47 -2.14 17.58
CA ASN A 187 6.01 -0.85 17.96
C ASN A 187 6.95 -0.28 16.91
N ALA A 188 7.69 -1.09 16.13
CA ALA A 188 8.54 -0.62 15.04
C ALA A 188 7.72 -0.15 13.85
N ILE A 189 6.59 -0.81 13.53
CA ILE A 189 5.62 -0.34 12.51
C ILE A 189 4.97 0.96 12.98
N GLY A 190 4.50 1.01 14.24
CA GLY A 190 4.01 2.23 14.87
C GLY A 190 5.06 3.34 14.86
N MET A 191 6.30 3.04 15.21
CA MET A 191 7.45 3.94 15.19
C MET A 191 7.89 4.31 13.78
N SER A 192 7.67 3.47 12.76
CA SER A 192 7.97 3.80 11.36
C SER A 192 6.95 4.80 10.83
N VAL A 193 5.67 4.60 11.17
CA VAL A 193 4.60 5.55 10.85
C VAL A 193 4.81 6.87 11.62
N VAL A 194 5.19 6.81 12.89
CA VAL A 194 5.52 7.99 13.71
C VAL A 194 6.83 8.64 13.27
N ALA A 195 7.86 7.91 12.86
CA ALA A 195 9.13 8.45 12.37
C ALA A 195 8.97 9.10 10.99
N VAL A 196 8.16 8.51 10.11
CA VAL A 196 7.78 9.16 8.85
C VAL A 196 6.97 10.43 9.14
N ALA A 197 6.02 10.39 10.08
CA ALA A 197 5.29 11.59 10.50
C ALA A 197 6.22 12.65 11.12
N VAL A 198 7.16 12.27 12.00
CA VAL A 198 8.11 13.17 12.65
C VAL A 198 9.13 13.72 11.65
N LEU A 199 9.63 12.91 10.71
CA LEU A 199 10.52 13.36 9.65
C LEU A 199 9.81 14.37 8.75
N VAL A 200 8.57 14.08 8.33
CA VAL A 200 7.72 15.02 7.60
C VAL A 200 7.50 16.31 8.41
N LEU A 201 7.25 16.21 9.72
CA LEU A 201 7.08 17.39 10.58
C LEU A 201 8.39 18.17 10.81
N TYR A 202 9.55 17.51 10.84
CA TYR A 202 10.87 18.14 10.99
C TYR A 202 11.37 18.78 9.71
N THR A 203 11.14 18.16 8.54
CA THR A 203 11.46 18.78 7.24
C THR A 203 10.55 19.98 6.97
N VAL A 204 9.27 19.91 7.35
CA VAL A 204 8.35 21.06 7.31
C VAL A 204 8.79 22.19 8.27
N ARG A 205 9.44 21.87 9.40
CA ARG A 205 10.02 22.89 10.30
C ARG A 205 11.40 23.39 9.88
N GLY A 206 12.17 22.61 9.12
CA GLY A 206 13.53 22.95 8.69
C GLY A 206 13.61 23.98 7.55
N THR A 207 12.51 24.23 6.84
CA THR A 207 12.44 25.17 5.71
C THR A 207 12.14 26.62 6.12
N GLY A 208 11.91 26.90 7.41
CA GLY A 208 11.78 28.27 7.95
C GLY A 208 13.09 29.07 8.00
N GLY A 209 14.19 28.55 7.46
CA GLY A 209 15.55 29.08 7.66
C GLY A 209 16.26 29.67 6.44
N TYR A 210 15.66 29.69 5.24
CA TYR A 210 16.29 30.36 4.09
C TYR A 210 15.94 31.85 4.09
N ARG A 211 16.71 32.58 4.90
CA ARG A 211 16.80 34.03 4.94
C ARG A 211 16.97 34.55 3.51
N LEU A 212 15.96 35.27 3.01
CA LEU A 212 15.99 36.03 1.77
C LEU A 212 17.30 36.81 1.68
N ARG A 213 18.14 36.50 0.69
CA ARG A 213 19.23 37.39 0.29
C ARG A 213 18.56 38.59 -0.38
N PRO A 214 18.71 39.83 0.14
CA PRO A 214 18.07 40.97 -0.46
C PRO A 214 18.66 41.21 -1.85
N ALA A 215 17.78 41.35 -2.84
CA ALA A 215 18.11 41.92 -4.12
C ALA A 215 18.41 43.41 -3.95
N ALA A 216 19.61 43.83 -4.37
CA ALA A 216 20.04 45.22 -4.59
C ALA A 216 21.53 45.16 -5.02
N GLN A 217 22.06 45.84 -6.03
CA GLN A 217 21.61 46.95 -6.88
C GLN A 217 22.56 46.97 -8.11
N HIS A 218 22.04 47.17 -9.32
CA HIS A 218 22.76 47.96 -10.33
C HIS A 218 22.47 49.43 -10.01
N PRO A 219 23.50 50.29 -9.92
CA PRO A 219 23.90 51.17 -11.03
C PRO A 219 25.45 51.28 -11.10
N SER A 220 26.12 51.64 -12.19
CA SER A 220 25.85 52.45 -13.38
C SER A 220 26.65 51.91 -14.57
#